data_AF-A0A235J097-F1
#
_entry.id   AF-A0A235J097-F1
#
_cell.length_a   1.000
_cell.length_b   1.000
_cell.length_c   1.000
_cell.angle_alpha   90.00
_cell.angle_beta   90.00
_cell.angle_gamma   90.00
#
_symmetry.space_group_name_H-M   'P 1'
#
loop_
_entity.id
_entity.type
_entity.pdbx_description
1 polymer ?
#
loop_
_entity_poly.entity_id
_entity_poly.type
_entity_poly.pdbx_seq_one_letter_code
_entity_poly.pdbx_strand_id
1 'polypeptide(L)'
;MKLQDFLGKDEKWSFDAIAQDADLTRQIQILLIGLGLLEPPADGIFGPVSVISLKKFQELAKTEESGFLGAITAKKLIEIKIDDLPQPPLKLGNDIASRIVKYLLSKNYQVFTNPKEYNIVYIEGINADWNLNNDAPNEFNDRRIVIEVVNGVPKIVDHWEATTEPGKYYTYNPMNPKGAARIQFGQYKAWSVGIHGTAEPHEALVQVGDITVCRDFNQDFKRTGDKLDTGDNFYVNQHYGFDFPRNDIRLASAGCLVGRTRDGHREFMRIIKQDRRYVANRKYTFYTSVIPGDDFLKTFPG
;
A
#
# COMPACT_ATOMS: atom_id res chain seq x y z
N MET A 1 21.20 24.65 18.20
CA MET A 1 22.24 23.60 18.33
C MET A 1 22.02 22.53 17.25
N LYS A 2 23.04 21.82 16.80
CA LYS A 2 22.88 20.69 15.87
C LYS A 2 22.88 19.37 16.61
N LEU A 3 22.14 18.38 16.12
CA LEU A 3 22.14 17.05 16.73
C LEU A 3 23.54 16.41 16.72
N GLN A 4 24.36 16.74 15.70
CA GLN A 4 25.76 16.29 15.60
C GLN A 4 26.66 16.86 16.70
N ASP A 5 26.27 17.96 17.35
CA ASP A 5 27.09 18.60 18.38
C ASP A 5 27.19 17.76 19.66
N PHE A 6 26.30 16.78 19.86
CA PHE A 6 26.32 15.82 20.97
C PHE A 6 27.29 14.65 20.72
N LEU A 7 27.71 14.41 19.48
CA LEU A 7 28.51 13.24 19.12
C LEU A 7 29.91 13.31 19.72
N GLY A 8 30.30 12.26 20.46
CA GLY A 8 31.61 12.16 21.11
C GLY A 8 31.80 13.10 22.31
N LYS A 9 30.71 13.69 22.84
CA LYS A 9 30.73 14.57 24.02
C LYS A 9 29.85 14.00 25.14
N ASP A 10 30.07 14.46 26.38
CA ASP A 10 29.21 14.12 27.53
C ASP A 10 28.09 15.17 27.76
N GLU A 11 27.80 15.96 26.73
CA GLU A 11 26.72 16.96 26.74
C GLU A 11 25.36 16.26 26.85
N LYS A 12 24.50 16.71 27.75
CA LYS A 12 23.17 16.13 28.01
C LYS A 12 22.14 17.24 28.18
N TRP A 13 21.12 17.22 27.33
CA TRP A 13 20.06 18.23 27.36
C TRP A 13 18.75 17.63 27.87
N SER A 14 18.17 18.25 28.89
CA SER A 14 16.81 17.93 29.32
C SER A 14 15.81 18.31 28.22
N PHE A 15 14.60 17.78 28.30
CA PHE A 15 13.55 18.16 27.36
C PHE A 15 13.19 19.64 27.42
N ASP A 16 13.29 20.27 28.58
CA ASP A 16 13.10 21.72 28.72
C ASP A 16 14.20 22.50 27.99
N ALA A 17 15.46 22.04 28.05
CA ALA A 17 16.56 22.65 27.32
C ALA A 17 16.36 22.52 25.80
N ILE A 18 15.92 21.35 25.32
CA ILE A 18 15.55 21.14 23.91
C ILE A 18 14.43 22.09 23.50
N ALA A 19 13.41 22.27 24.34
CA ALA A 19 12.26 23.15 24.06
C ALA A 19 12.64 24.63 23.91
N GLN A 20 13.78 25.05 24.47
CA GLN A 20 14.31 26.41 24.27
C GLN A 20 15.08 26.57 22.94
N ASP A 21 15.36 25.49 22.20
CA ASP A 21 16.09 25.49 20.94
C ASP A 21 15.21 24.97 19.80
N ALA A 22 14.57 25.89 19.08
CA ALA A 22 13.64 25.58 18.01
C ALA A 22 14.29 24.81 16.85
N ASP A 23 15.58 25.06 16.56
CA ASP A 23 16.29 24.40 15.47
C ASP A 23 16.64 22.95 15.83
N LEU A 24 17.11 22.71 17.06
CA LEU A 24 17.33 21.35 17.57
C LEU A 24 16.01 20.58 17.63
N THR A 25 14.95 21.24 18.10
CA THR A 25 13.59 20.69 18.12
C THR A 25 13.15 20.22 16.73
N ARG A 26 13.26 21.07 15.70
CA ARG A 26 12.90 20.68 14.33
C ARG A 26 13.70 19.50 13.82
N GLN A 27 15.01 19.46 14.09
CA GLN A 27 15.86 18.32 13.69
C GLN A 27 15.35 17.00 14.29
N ILE A 28 15.05 16.99 15.60
CA ILE A 28 14.51 15.80 16.28
C ILE A 28 13.14 15.42 15.69
N GLN A 29 12.24 16.39 15.53
CA GLN A 29 10.91 16.14 14.98
C GLN A 29 10.98 15.55 13.56
N ILE A 30 11.83 16.09 12.68
CA ILE A 30 12.02 15.57 11.31
C ILE A 30 12.46 14.11 11.34
N LEU A 31 13.42 13.75 12.20
CA LEU A 31 13.91 12.38 12.31
C LEU A 31 12.83 11.45 12.87
N LEU A 32 12.12 11.86 13.91
CA LEU A 32 11.01 11.08 14.48
C LEU A 32 9.85 10.90 13.50
N ILE A 33 9.55 11.91 12.68
CA ILE A 33 8.58 11.82 11.57
C ILE A 33 9.07 10.79 10.53
N GLY A 34 10.35 10.85 10.15
CA GLY A 34 10.96 9.89 9.23
C GLY A 34 10.93 8.44 9.75
N LEU A 35 10.93 8.25 11.07
CA LEU A 35 10.80 6.96 11.74
C LEU A 35 9.34 6.54 12.01
N GLY A 36 8.35 7.36 11.63
CA GLY A 36 6.92 7.09 11.89
C GLY A 36 6.54 7.14 13.38
N LEU A 37 7.33 7.83 14.20
CA LEU A 37 7.11 7.97 15.64
C LEU A 37 6.46 9.31 16.02
N LEU A 38 6.38 10.26 15.07
CA LEU A 38 5.75 11.56 15.22
C LEU A 38 5.01 11.93 13.92
N GLU A 39 3.84 12.57 14.02
CA GLU A 39 3.11 13.07 12.86
C GLU A 39 3.67 14.43 12.39
N PRO A 40 3.68 14.73 11.08
CA PRO A 40 4.07 16.04 10.58
C PRO A 40 3.03 17.13 10.93
N PRO A 41 3.41 18.42 10.94
CA PRO A 41 4.72 18.97 10.57
C PRO A 41 5.72 19.03 11.74
N ALA A 42 7.01 19.19 11.42
CA ALA A 42 8.02 19.59 12.38
C ALA A 42 7.90 21.11 12.65
N ASP A 43 7.06 21.49 13.60
CA ASP A 43 6.72 22.88 13.92
C ASP A 43 7.80 23.64 14.71
N GLY A 44 8.76 22.94 15.29
CA GLY A 44 9.78 23.53 16.16
C GLY A 44 9.34 23.73 17.60
N ILE A 45 8.22 23.13 18.02
CA ILE A 45 7.68 23.20 19.39
C ILE A 45 7.86 21.84 20.07
N PHE A 46 8.75 21.75 21.06
CA PHE A 46 9.04 20.50 21.77
C PHE A 46 8.02 20.24 22.90
N GLY A 47 6.76 20.05 22.52
CA GLY A 47 5.66 19.82 23.44
C GLY A 47 5.52 18.37 23.92
N PRO A 48 4.43 18.04 24.65
CA PRO A 48 4.18 16.70 25.19
C PRO A 48 4.23 15.58 24.15
N VAL A 49 3.76 15.84 22.93
CA VAL A 49 3.78 14.86 21.83
C VAL A 49 5.22 14.55 21.42
N SER A 50 6.07 15.56 21.22
CA SER A 50 7.50 15.36 20.90
C SER A 50 8.24 14.63 22.03
N VAL A 51 7.92 14.94 23.29
CA VAL A 51 8.46 14.23 24.45
C VAL A 51 8.09 12.75 24.42
N ILE A 52 6.81 12.42 24.21
CA ILE A 52 6.34 11.03 24.13
C ILE A 52 7.00 10.29 22.96
N SER A 53 7.08 10.92 21.79
CA SER A 53 7.73 10.35 20.61
C SER A 53 9.22 10.10 20.81
N LEU A 54 9.95 11.04 21.42
CA LEU A 54 11.37 10.86 21.72
C LEU A 54 11.60 9.78 22.76
N LYS A 55 10.80 9.72 23.83
CA LYS A 55 10.88 8.63 24.82
C LYS A 55 10.61 7.27 24.18
N LYS A 56 9.59 7.18 23.33
CA LYS A 56 9.27 5.95 22.58
C LYS A 56 10.44 5.54 21.69
N PHE A 57 11.06 6.50 20.99
CA PHE A 57 12.27 6.24 20.23
C PHE A 57 13.40 5.68 21.10
N GLN A 58 13.68 6.34 22.22
CA GLN A 58 14.74 5.97 23.15
C GLN A 58 14.58 4.55 23.71
N GLU A 59 13.33 4.15 23.98
CA GLU A 59 12.96 2.80 24.40
C GLU A 59 13.18 1.78 23.27
N LEU A 60 12.59 2.01 22.10
CA LEU A 60 12.69 1.10 20.95
C LEU A 60 14.14 0.92 20.49
N ALA A 61 14.90 2.01 20.47
CA ALA A 61 16.30 2.02 20.07
C ALA A 61 17.25 1.60 21.21
N LYS A 62 16.76 1.32 22.42
CA LYS A 62 17.55 0.94 23.61
C LYS A 62 18.72 1.90 23.86
N THR A 63 18.41 3.18 24.00
CA THR A 63 19.42 4.24 24.25
C THR A 63 19.85 4.31 25.70
N GLU A 64 18.99 3.89 26.64
CA GLU A 64 19.16 4.06 28.10
C GLU A 64 19.26 5.53 28.56
N GLU A 65 18.98 6.50 27.70
CA GLU A 65 19.01 7.94 28.00
C GLU A 65 17.58 8.50 28.24
N SER A 66 16.79 7.80 29.06
CA SER A 66 15.40 8.20 29.31
C SER A 66 15.31 9.57 30.00
N GLY A 67 14.72 10.55 29.32
CA GLY A 67 14.47 11.88 29.89
C GLY A 67 15.45 12.99 29.47
N PHE A 68 16.47 12.68 28.67
CA PHE A 68 17.39 13.66 28.12
C PHE A 68 17.88 13.26 26.72
N LEU A 69 18.41 14.20 25.94
CA LEU A 69 19.16 13.94 24.72
C LEU A 69 20.66 13.95 25.04
N GLY A 70 21.33 12.81 24.87
CA GLY A 70 22.78 12.68 24.95
C GLY A 70 23.39 12.14 23.66
N ALA A 71 24.68 11.80 23.72
CA ALA A 71 25.43 11.32 22.56
C ALA A 71 24.85 10.03 21.96
N ILE A 72 24.29 9.12 22.78
CA ILE A 72 23.78 7.83 22.30
C ILE A 72 22.47 8.03 21.54
N THR A 73 21.52 8.79 22.10
CA THR A 73 20.25 9.13 21.44
C THR A 73 20.49 9.94 20.18
N ALA A 74 21.37 10.94 20.22
CA ALA A 74 21.71 11.74 19.05
C ALA A 74 22.28 10.87 17.92
N LYS A 75 23.25 10.00 18.22
CA LYS A 75 23.82 9.07 17.24
C LYS A 75 22.74 8.15 16.64
N LYS A 76 21.93 7.51 17.50
CA LYS A 76 20.89 6.59 17.03
C LYS A 76 19.81 7.31 16.20
N LEU A 77 19.38 8.52 16.58
CA LEU A 77 18.42 9.31 15.79
C LEU A 77 18.93 9.59 14.36
N ILE A 78 20.24 9.80 14.20
CA ILE A 78 20.85 10.07 12.89
C ILE A 78 20.97 8.80 12.04
N GLU A 79 21.34 7.67 12.66
CA GLU A 79 21.80 6.49 11.94
C GLU A 79 20.71 5.43 11.70
N ILE A 80 19.74 5.31 12.62
CA ILE A 80 18.80 4.19 12.61
C ILE A 80 17.76 4.33 11.51
N LYS A 81 17.44 3.20 10.86
CA LYS A 81 16.34 3.13 9.89
C LYS A 81 15.10 2.54 10.58
N ILE A 82 13.93 2.84 10.03
CA ILE A 82 12.67 2.30 10.57
C ILE A 82 12.67 0.76 10.61
N ASP A 83 13.32 0.12 9.64
CA ASP A 83 13.40 -1.34 9.53
C ASP A 83 14.31 -1.96 10.61
N ASP A 84 15.17 -1.16 11.24
CA ASP A 84 16.03 -1.58 12.36
C ASP A 84 15.31 -1.43 13.71
N LEU A 85 14.18 -0.70 13.75
CA LEU A 85 13.37 -0.58 14.96
C LEU A 85 12.52 -1.84 15.16
N PRO A 86 12.36 -2.31 16.41
CA PRO A 86 11.48 -3.43 16.68
C PRO A 86 10.04 -3.09 16.26
N GLN A 87 9.50 -3.92 15.37
CA GLN A 87 8.14 -3.74 14.87
C GLN A 87 7.13 -4.32 15.86
N PRO A 88 5.99 -3.63 16.11
CA PRO A 88 4.92 -4.20 16.90
C PRO A 88 4.46 -5.53 16.29
N PRO A 89 4.19 -6.57 17.10
CA PRO A 89 3.62 -7.80 16.58
C PRO A 89 2.27 -7.53 15.92
N LEU A 90 1.98 -8.24 14.84
CA LEU A 90 0.67 -8.18 14.18
C LEU A 90 -0.42 -8.70 15.11
N LYS A 91 -1.47 -7.88 15.29
CA LYS A 91 -2.64 -8.14 16.11
C LYS A 91 -3.82 -8.42 15.19
N LEU A 92 -4.01 -9.69 14.83
CA LEU A 92 -5.01 -10.11 13.85
C LEU A 92 -6.28 -10.62 14.52
N GLY A 93 -7.36 -9.84 14.44
CA GLY A 93 -8.69 -10.19 14.91
C GLY A 93 -9.53 -10.94 13.86
N ASN A 94 -10.85 -10.86 13.99
CA ASN A 94 -11.83 -11.41 13.04
C ASN A 94 -12.47 -10.34 12.15
N ASP A 95 -12.07 -9.07 12.30
CA ASP A 95 -12.47 -8.02 11.37
C ASP A 95 -11.93 -8.29 9.96
N ILE A 96 -12.55 -7.66 8.96
CA ILE A 96 -12.22 -7.91 7.56
C ILE A 96 -10.76 -7.60 7.21
N ALA A 97 -10.15 -6.55 7.77
CA ALA A 97 -8.77 -6.19 7.49
C ALA A 97 -7.81 -7.26 8.03
N SER A 98 -8.05 -7.71 9.26
CA SER A 98 -7.31 -8.83 9.86
C SER A 98 -7.46 -10.13 9.07
N ARG A 99 -8.67 -10.45 8.59
CA ARG A 99 -8.93 -11.64 7.76
C ARG A 99 -8.18 -11.58 6.43
N ILE A 100 -8.19 -10.42 5.76
CA ILE A 100 -7.41 -10.22 4.53
C ILE A 100 -5.92 -10.44 4.81
N VAL A 101 -5.37 -9.82 5.86
CA VAL A 101 -3.95 -10.00 6.23
C VAL A 101 -3.63 -11.46 6.57
N LYS A 102 -4.50 -12.17 7.29
CA LYS A 102 -4.35 -13.63 7.53
C LYS A 102 -4.28 -14.41 6.21
N TYR A 103 -5.11 -14.06 5.23
CA TYR A 103 -5.08 -14.68 3.90
C TYR A 103 -3.78 -14.38 3.15
N LEU A 104 -3.32 -13.13 3.13
CA LEU A 104 -2.04 -12.79 2.51
C LEU A 104 -0.89 -13.60 3.13
N LEU A 105 -0.85 -13.69 4.47
CA LEU A 105 0.16 -14.46 5.19
C LEU A 105 0.07 -15.96 4.89
N SER A 106 -1.14 -16.54 4.81
CA SER A 106 -1.29 -17.98 4.50
C SER A 106 -0.86 -18.34 3.08
N LYS A 107 -0.85 -17.38 2.16
CA LYS A 107 -0.29 -17.50 0.81
C LYS A 107 1.20 -17.15 0.71
N ASN A 108 1.86 -16.88 1.85
CA ASN A 108 3.25 -16.38 1.93
C ASN A 108 3.47 -15.07 1.16
N TYR A 109 2.45 -14.21 1.06
CA TYR A 109 2.57 -12.90 0.45
C TYR A 109 3.21 -11.90 1.43
N GLN A 110 3.92 -10.92 0.87
CA GLN A 110 4.50 -9.83 1.64
C GLN A 110 3.39 -8.96 2.21
N VAL A 111 3.42 -8.77 3.53
CA VAL A 111 2.59 -7.79 4.25
C VAL A 111 3.50 -6.73 4.81
N PHE A 112 3.18 -5.47 4.51
CA PHE A 112 3.91 -4.32 5.06
C PHE A 112 3.23 -3.84 6.33
N THR A 113 4.03 -3.69 7.38
CA THR A 113 3.56 -3.43 8.75
C THR A 113 3.99 -2.06 9.29
N ASN A 114 4.90 -1.39 8.59
CA ASN A 114 5.38 -0.07 8.96
C ASN A 114 4.28 0.99 8.71
N PRO A 115 4.23 2.07 9.51
CA PRO A 115 3.34 3.20 9.25
C PRO A 115 3.52 3.75 7.84
N LYS A 116 2.41 4.10 7.18
CA LYS A 116 2.38 4.59 5.79
C LYS A 116 3.08 3.66 4.78
N GLU A 117 3.17 2.36 5.05
CA GLU A 117 3.43 1.36 4.02
C GLU A 117 2.14 0.63 3.68
N TYR A 118 1.57 0.96 2.51
CA TYR A 118 0.27 0.48 2.12
C TYR A 118 0.34 -0.90 1.47
N ASN A 119 -0.67 -1.72 1.75
CA ASN A 119 -0.92 -3.00 1.10
C ASN A 119 -2.12 -2.81 0.16
N ILE A 120 -1.90 -2.96 -1.14
CA ILE A 120 -2.96 -2.87 -2.15
C ILE A 120 -3.47 -4.29 -2.43
N VAL A 121 -4.77 -4.51 -2.28
CA VAL A 121 -5.41 -5.81 -2.47
C VAL A 121 -6.63 -5.65 -3.35
N TYR A 122 -6.73 -6.47 -4.38
CA TYR A 122 -7.96 -6.69 -5.12
C TYR A 122 -8.55 -8.03 -4.71
N ILE A 123 -9.84 -8.05 -4.39
CA ILE A 123 -10.59 -9.26 -4.10
C ILE A 123 -11.66 -9.40 -5.17
N GLU A 124 -11.56 -10.48 -5.96
CA GLU A 124 -12.48 -10.78 -7.04
C GLU A 124 -13.80 -11.37 -6.49
N GLY A 125 -14.92 -10.99 -7.09
CA GLY A 125 -16.24 -11.59 -6.82
C GLY A 125 -16.83 -11.25 -5.44
N ILE A 126 -16.52 -10.06 -4.89
CA ILE A 126 -16.99 -9.65 -3.55
C ILE A 126 -17.67 -8.28 -3.54
N ASN A 127 -18.76 -8.17 -2.78
CA ASN A 127 -19.53 -6.93 -2.62
C ASN A 127 -18.91 -5.99 -1.56
N ALA A 128 -19.45 -4.77 -1.47
CA ALA A 128 -19.03 -3.77 -0.48
C ALA A 128 -19.27 -4.19 0.98
N ASP A 129 -20.22 -5.09 1.21
CA ASP A 129 -20.57 -5.69 2.50
C ASP A 129 -19.77 -6.96 2.82
N TRP A 130 -18.78 -7.29 1.98
CA TRP A 130 -17.87 -8.44 2.14
C TRP A 130 -18.50 -9.82 1.94
N ASN A 131 -19.67 -9.88 1.29
CA ASN A 131 -20.28 -11.12 0.83
C ASN A 131 -19.92 -11.41 -0.64
N LEU A 132 -19.92 -12.69 -1.02
CA LEU A 132 -19.74 -13.08 -2.43
C LEU A 132 -20.87 -12.51 -3.30
N ASN A 133 -20.53 -12.16 -4.53
CA ASN A 133 -21.49 -12.02 -5.61
C ASN A 133 -21.39 -13.22 -6.59
N ASN A 134 -22.13 -13.16 -7.69
CA ASN A 134 -22.16 -14.21 -8.69
C ASN A 134 -20.94 -14.21 -9.64
N ASP A 135 -20.01 -13.29 -9.43
CA ASP A 135 -18.82 -13.07 -10.25
C ASP A 135 -19.12 -12.99 -11.76
N ALA A 136 -20.16 -12.22 -12.12
CA ALA A 136 -20.58 -12.09 -13.51
C ALA A 136 -19.50 -11.39 -14.37
N PRO A 137 -19.21 -11.90 -15.59
CA PRO A 137 -18.24 -11.29 -16.47
C PRO A 137 -18.70 -9.90 -16.93
N ASN A 138 -17.74 -9.02 -17.26
CA ASN A 138 -18.00 -7.66 -17.73
C ASN A 138 -18.64 -6.72 -16.69
N GLU A 139 -18.42 -6.97 -15.39
CA GLU A 139 -18.89 -6.10 -14.31
C GLU A 139 -17.75 -5.55 -13.46
N PHE A 140 -18.00 -4.40 -12.83
CA PHE A 140 -17.22 -3.90 -11.71
C PHE A 140 -17.77 -4.52 -10.41
N ASN A 141 -17.50 -5.80 -10.22
CA ASN A 141 -18.02 -6.65 -9.15
C ASN A 141 -16.93 -7.06 -8.14
N ASP A 142 -15.76 -6.43 -8.19
CA ASP A 142 -14.63 -6.69 -7.31
C ASP A 142 -14.42 -5.53 -6.33
N ARG A 143 -13.54 -5.73 -5.35
CA ARG A 143 -13.08 -4.67 -4.45
C ARG A 143 -11.60 -4.41 -4.60
N ARG A 144 -11.25 -3.16 -4.88
CA ARG A 144 -9.90 -2.62 -4.67
C ARG A 144 -9.81 -2.07 -3.26
N ILE A 145 -8.81 -2.46 -2.50
CA ILE A 145 -8.67 -2.18 -1.07
C ILE A 145 -7.26 -1.67 -0.79
N VAL A 146 -7.15 -0.67 0.08
CA VAL A 146 -5.88 -0.24 0.65
C VAL A 146 -5.88 -0.52 2.15
N ILE A 147 -4.88 -1.25 2.63
CA ILE A 147 -4.70 -1.58 4.05
C ILE A 147 -3.41 -0.93 4.58
N GLU A 148 -3.51 -0.31 5.74
CA GLU A 148 -2.38 0.15 6.55
C GLU A 148 -2.34 -0.61 7.86
N VAL A 149 -1.17 -0.96 8.35
CA VAL A 149 -1.00 -1.55 9.69
C VAL A 149 -0.55 -0.46 10.65
N VAL A 150 -1.39 -0.13 11.64
CA VAL A 150 -1.12 0.92 12.62
C VAL A 150 -0.94 0.27 13.98
N ASN A 151 0.28 0.37 14.53
CA ASN A 151 0.65 -0.23 15.82
C ASN A 151 0.31 -1.75 15.91
N GLY A 152 0.59 -2.46 14.81
CA GLY A 152 0.33 -3.89 14.66
C GLY A 152 -1.12 -4.24 14.28
N VAL A 153 -2.04 -3.28 14.21
CA VAL A 153 -3.45 -3.53 13.86
C VAL A 153 -3.70 -3.17 12.39
N PRO A 154 -4.07 -4.12 11.52
CA PRO A 154 -4.49 -3.82 10.15
C PRO A 154 -5.76 -2.99 10.13
N LYS A 155 -5.82 -1.99 9.26
CA LYS A 155 -6.99 -1.15 9.02
C LYS A 155 -7.18 -0.97 7.52
N ILE A 156 -8.40 -1.16 7.04
CA ILE A 156 -8.78 -0.69 5.70
C ILE A 156 -8.77 0.84 5.77
N VAL A 157 -7.89 1.45 4.98
CA VAL A 157 -7.84 2.91 4.80
C VAL A 157 -9.05 3.33 3.98
N ASP A 158 -9.27 2.63 2.86
CA ASP A 158 -10.45 2.76 2.01
C ASP A 158 -10.55 1.57 1.04
N HIS A 159 -11.70 1.44 0.38
CA HIS A 159 -11.98 0.44 -0.63
C HIS A 159 -12.99 0.93 -1.67
N TRP A 160 -12.81 0.54 -2.93
CA TRP A 160 -13.66 0.98 -4.05
C TRP A 160 -14.16 -0.20 -4.87
N GLU A 161 -15.29 0.01 -5.54
CA GLU A 161 -15.77 -0.88 -6.58
C GLU A 161 -14.78 -0.93 -7.74
N ALA A 162 -14.45 -2.14 -8.17
CA ALA A 162 -13.39 -2.39 -9.13
C ALA A 162 -13.68 -3.62 -10.00
N THR A 163 -12.76 -3.93 -10.90
CA THR A 163 -12.66 -5.20 -11.62
C THR A 163 -11.20 -5.57 -11.81
N THR A 164 -10.89 -6.87 -11.76
CA THR A 164 -9.60 -7.45 -12.15
C THR A 164 -9.67 -8.16 -13.51
N GLU A 165 -10.84 -8.09 -14.14
CA GLU A 165 -11.19 -8.84 -15.33
C GLU A 165 -11.26 -7.93 -16.57
N PRO A 166 -11.07 -8.49 -17.79
CA PRO A 166 -11.26 -7.75 -19.02
C PRO A 166 -12.76 -7.48 -19.27
N GLY A 167 -13.03 -6.37 -19.96
CA GLY A 167 -14.36 -6.11 -20.50
C GLY A 167 -14.71 -7.05 -21.64
N LYS A 168 -16.02 -7.28 -21.84
CA LYS A 168 -16.57 -8.17 -22.88
C LYS A 168 -16.00 -7.88 -24.26
N TYR A 169 -15.80 -6.60 -24.58
CA TYR A 169 -15.19 -6.20 -25.85
C TYR A 169 -13.81 -6.84 -26.05
N TYR A 170 -12.93 -6.78 -25.05
CA TYR A 170 -11.56 -7.30 -25.17
C TYR A 170 -11.48 -8.82 -25.00
N THR A 171 -12.48 -9.46 -24.39
CA THR A 171 -12.60 -10.92 -24.47
C THR A 171 -12.81 -11.37 -25.91
N TYR A 172 -13.72 -10.72 -26.65
CA TYR A 172 -14.01 -11.10 -28.03
C TYR A 172 -13.07 -10.46 -29.06
N ASN A 173 -12.39 -9.36 -28.72
CA ASN A 173 -11.43 -8.65 -29.57
C ASN A 173 -10.11 -8.48 -28.81
N PRO A 174 -9.39 -9.59 -28.53
CA PRO A 174 -8.22 -9.55 -27.67
C PRO A 174 -7.08 -8.78 -28.34
N MET A 175 -6.36 -8.00 -27.52
CA MET A 175 -5.17 -7.28 -27.98
C MET A 175 -3.98 -8.22 -28.28
N ASN A 176 -4.06 -9.46 -27.82
CA ASN A 176 -3.07 -10.50 -28.07
C ASN A 176 -3.77 -11.70 -28.75
N PRO A 177 -3.22 -12.25 -29.84
CA PRO A 177 -3.82 -13.39 -30.54
C PRO A 177 -3.94 -14.66 -29.68
N LYS A 178 -3.24 -14.73 -28.54
CA LYS A 178 -3.37 -15.84 -27.58
C LYS A 178 -4.63 -15.74 -26.70
N GLY A 179 -5.37 -14.63 -26.72
CA GLY A 179 -6.56 -14.44 -25.89
C GLY A 179 -6.49 -13.20 -24.99
N ALA A 180 -7.60 -12.90 -24.33
CA ALA A 180 -7.70 -11.78 -23.40
C ALA A 180 -6.80 -12.02 -22.18
N ALA A 181 -6.23 -10.96 -21.61
CA ALA A 181 -5.48 -11.10 -20.36
C ALA A 181 -6.44 -11.10 -19.17
N ARG A 182 -6.36 -12.12 -18.31
CA ARG A 182 -6.91 -12.11 -16.95
C ARG A 182 -5.73 -12.26 -16.00
N ILE A 183 -5.50 -11.33 -15.09
CA ILE A 183 -4.34 -11.44 -14.18
C ILE A 183 -4.45 -12.73 -13.37
N GLN A 184 -3.38 -13.51 -13.28
CA GLN A 184 -3.37 -14.70 -12.44
C GLN A 184 -3.45 -14.27 -10.96
N PHE A 185 -4.21 -14.99 -10.14
CA PHE A 185 -4.22 -14.73 -8.71
C PHE A 185 -2.82 -14.89 -8.11
N GLY A 186 -2.40 -13.91 -7.34
CA GLY A 186 -0.99 -13.74 -6.98
C GLY A 186 -0.73 -12.43 -6.25
N GLN A 187 0.53 -12.24 -5.83
CA GLN A 187 1.05 -10.94 -5.44
C GLN A 187 2.22 -10.57 -6.34
N TYR A 188 2.21 -9.35 -6.85
CA TYR A 188 3.21 -8.86 -7.79
C TYR A 188 3.78 -7.53 -7.34
N LYS A 189 5.09 -7.36 -7.44
CA LYS A 189 5.79 -6.07 -7.32
C LYS A 189 5.97 -5.50 -8.72
N ALA A 190 4.93 -4.89 -9.27
CA ALA A 190 4.89 -4.63 -10.71
C ALA A 190 4.35 -3.25 -11.10
N TRP A 191 4.05 -2.34 -10.17
CA TRP A 191 3.47 -1.04 -10.54
C TRP A 191 4.16 0.17 -9.94
N SER A 192 4.26 1.27 -10.69
CA SER A 192 4.76 2.56 -10.21
C SER A 192 3.81 3.68 -10.59
N VAL A 193 3.86 4.81 -9.90
CA VAL A 193 3.06 5.99 -10.29
C VAL A 193 3.49 6.46 -11.68
N GLY A 194 2.52 6.61 -12.57
CA GLY A 194 2.70 7.07 -13.94
C GLY A 194 1.41 7.61 -14.53
N ILE A 195 1.34 7.70 -15.86
CA ILE A 195 0.16 8.19 -16.59
C ILE A 195 -0.40 7.05 -17.44
N HIS A 196 -1.71 6.79 -17.32
CA HIS A 196 -2.45 5.88 -18.19
C HIS A 196 -3.24 6.67 -19.24
N GLY A 197 -3.33 6.10 -20.44
CA GLY A 197 -4.18 6.60 -21.54
C GLY A 197 -3.58 7.75 -22.33
N THR A 198 -4.05 7.91 -23.57
CA THR A 198 -3.69 9.02 -24.47
C THR A 198 -4.88 9.96 -24.73
N ALA A 199 -6.10 9.41 -24.80
CA ALA A 199 -7.32 10.19 -25.03
C ALA A 199 -7.78 10.97 -23.78
N GLU A 200 -7.69 10.35 -22.61
CA GLU A 200 -7.93 10.98 -21.32
C GLU A 200 -6.76 10.65 -20.37
N PRO A 201 -5.59 11.29 -20.54
CA PRO A 201 -4.41 11.00 -19.72
C PRO A 201 -4.67 11.28 -18.25
N HIS A 202 -4.35 10.31 -17.39
CA HIS A 202 -4.52 10.47 -15.95
C HIS A 202 -3.49 9.70 -15.14
N GLU A 203 -3.25 10.18 -13.92
CA GLU A 203 -2.38 9.51 -12.96
C GLU A 203 -2.94 8.12 -12.61
N ALA A 204 -2.07 7.11 -12.62
CA ALA A 204 -2.38 5.71 -12.40
C ALA A 204 -1.16 4.98 -11.82
N LEU A 205 -1.35 3.73 -11.39
CA LEU A 205 -0.25 2.81 -11.17
C LEU A 205 0.03 2.05 -12.47
N VAL A 206 1.11 2.40 -13.18
CA VAL A 206 1.46 1.78 -14.46
C VAL A 206 2.34 0.55 -14.27
N GLN A 207 2.17 -0.45 -15.12
CA GLN A 207 3.00 -1.66 -15.08
C GLN A 207 4.47 -1.31 -15.38
N VAL A 208 5.38 -1.78 -14.54
CA VAL A 208 6.84 -1.63 -14.67
C VAL A 208 7.60 -2.90 -14.30
N GLY A 209 6.90 -3.99 -14.03
CA GLY A 209 7.50 -5.26 -13.65
C GLY A 209 6.65 -6.45 -14.07
N ASP A 210 7.22 -7.63 -13.90
CA ASP A 210 6.59 -8.87 -14.36
C ASP A 210 5.30 -9.17 -13.59
N ILE A 211 4.26 -9.49 -14.36
CA ILE A 211 3.05 -10.13 -13.87
C ILE A 211 2.79 -11.40 -14.67
N THR A 212 1.98 -12.30 -14.13
CA THR A 212 1.46 -13.45 -14.87
C THR A 212 -0.01 -13.23 -15.19
N VAL A 213 -0.40 -13.51 -16.43
CA VAL A 213 -1.79 -13.49 -16.88
C VAL A 213 -2.19 -14.87 -17.42
N CYS A 214 -3.45 -15.24 -17.24
CA CYS A 214 -4.13 -16.28 -17.98
C CYS A 214 -4.61 -15.70 -19.32
N ARG A 215 -4.30 -16.37 -20.43
CA ARG A 215 -4.73 -15.98 -21.77
C ARG A 215 -6.02 -16.73 -22.13
N ASP A 216 -7.14 -16.03 -21.99
CA ASP A 216 -8.50 -16.51 -22.27
C ASP A 216 -8.68 -16.66 -23.78
N PHE A 217 -8.23 -17.81 -24.30
CA PHE A 217 -8.24 -18.14 -25.72
C PHE A 217 -9.61 -18.63 -26.18
N ASN A 218 -10.31 -19.37 -25.32
CA ASN A 218 -11.61 -19.96 -25.61
C ASN A 218 -12.78 -19.00 -25.33
N GLN A 219 -12.51 -17.80 -24.81
CA GLN A 219 -13.48 -16.73 -24.56
C GLN A 219 -14.57 -17.13 -23.56
N ASP A 220 -14.22 -17.98 -22.59
CA ASP A 220 -15.16 -18.49 -21.58
C ASP A 220 -15.19 -17.67 -20.29
N PHE A 221 -14.38 -16.61 -20.24
CA PHE A 221 -14.24 -15.68 -19.12
C PHE A 221 -13.64 -16.30 -17.85
N LYS A 222 -12.85 -17.37 -17.96
CA LYS A 222 -12.26 -18.05 -16.80
C LYS A 222 -10.76 -18.15 -16.94
N ARG A 223 -10.09 -18.32 -15.80
CA ARG A 223 -8.64 -18.60 -15.74
C ARG A 223 -8.32 -20.09 -15.87
N THR A 224 -9.29 -20.97 -15.62
CA THR A 224 -9.07 -22.41 -15.50
C THR A 224 -8.78 -23.05 -16.84
N GLY A 225 -7.58 -23.65 -16.98
CA GLY A 225 -7.16 -24.32 -18.21
C GLY A 225 -6.49 -23.41 -19.23
N ASP A 226 -6.45 -22.10 -18.97
CA ASP A 226 -5.77 -21.13 -19.80
C ASP A 226 -4.25 -21.25 -19.71
N LYS A 227 -3.57 -20.81 -20.78
CA LYS A 227 -2.12 -20.72 -20.78
C LYS A 227 -1.66 -19.50 -19.99
N LEU A 228 -0.65 -19.72 -19.15
CA LEU A 228 0.04 -18.65 -18.45
C LEU A 228 0.99 -17.90 -19.39
N ASP A 229 1.06 -16.60 -19.22
CA ASP A 229 1.97 -15.70 -19.92
C ASP A 229 2.53 -14.69 -18.92
N THR A 230 3.86 -14.58 -18.82
CA THR A 230 4.54 -13.73 -17.84
C THR A 230 5.40 -12.68 -18.54
N GLY A 231 5.29 -11.43 -18.11
CA GLY A 231 6.09 -10.34 -18.63
C GLY A 231 5.71 -8.97 -18.04
N ASP A 232 6.52 -7.97 -18.37
CA ASP A 232 6.42 -6.59 -17.88
C ASP A 232 5.80 -5.61 -18.90
N ASN A 233 5.53 -6.08 -20.12
CA ASN A 233 5.15 -5.28 -21.27
C ASN A 233 3.67 -5.46 -21.68
N PHE A 234 2.82 -5.91 -20.75
CA PHE A 234 1.39 -6.09 -21.03
C PHE A 234 0.59 -4.79 -20.91
N TYR A 235 1.17 -3.73 -20.33
CA TYR A 235 0.50 -2.46 -20.05
C TYR A 235 -0.74 -2.61 -19.16
N VAL A 236 -0.71 -3.61 -18.26
CA VAL A 236 -1.76 -3.88 -17.28
C VAL A 236 -1.63 -2.88 -16.13
N ASN A 237 -2.25 -1.72 -16.30
CA ASN A 237 -2.20 -0.62 -15.33
C ASN A 237 -3.31 -0.76 -14.28
N GLN A 238 -3.17 -0.05 -13.16
CA GLN A 238 -4.27 0.19 -12.23
C GLN A 238 -4.79 1.62 -12.40
N HIS A 239 -5.97 1.76 -13.00
CA HIS A 239 -6.52 3.04 -13.47
C HIS A 239 -8.04 3.15 -13.22
N TYR A 240 -8.72 4.20 -13.69
CA TYR A 240 -10.18 4.32 -13.53
C TYR A 240 -11.00 3.71 -14.68
N GLY A 241 -12.24 3.34 -14.38
CA GLY A 241 -13.23 2.76 -15.30
C GLY A 241 -14.11 3.77 -16.02
N PHE A 242 -13.68 5.03 -16.09
CA PHE A 242 -14.35 6.12 -16.82
C PHE A 242 -15.80 6.37 -16.38
N ASP A 243 -16.14 6.04 -15.14
CA ASP A 243 -17.50 6.13 -14.59
C ASP A 243 -18.53 5.33 -15.39
N PHE A 244 -18.09 4.30 -16.11
CA PHE A 244 -18.98 3.34 -16.76
C PHE A 244 -19.91 2.67 -15.74
N PRO A 245 -21.10 2.21 -16.18
CA PRO A 245 -22.04 1.58 -15.28
C PRO A 245 -21.45 0.30 -14.71
N ARG A 246 -21.86 -0.05 -13.49
CA ARG A 246 -21.34 -1.20 -12.74
C ARG A 246 -21.38 -2.50 -13.54
N ASN A 247 -22.42 -2.71 -14.35
CA ASN A 247 -22.64 -3.94 -15.09
C ASN A 247 -22.09 -3.94 -16.53
N ASP A 248 -21.22 -2.97 -16.88
CA ASP A 248 -20.60 -2.92 -18.20
C ASP A 248 -19.24 -2.21 -18.18
N ILE A 249 -18.15 -2.99 -18.15
CA ILE A 249 -16.75 -2.50 -18.19
C ILE A 249 -16.43 -1.80 -19.53
N ARG A 250 -17.16 -2.11 -20.61
CA ARG A 250 -16.90 -1.59 -21.96
C ARG A 250 -15.43 -1.77 -22.38
N LEU A 251 -14.76 -0.67 -22.70
CA LEU A 251 -13.37 -0.58 -23.16
C LEU A 251 -12.40 -0.23 -22.02
N ALA A 252 -12.84 -0.25 -20.76
CA ALA A 252 -12.01 0.18 -19.66
C ALA A 252 -10.90 -0.81 -19.31
N SER A 253 -11.04 -2.11 -19.60
CA SER A 253 -10.03 -3.11 -19.22
C SER A 253 -9.79 -4.14 -20.33
N ALA A 254 -8.57 -4.21 -20.84
CA ALA A 254 -8.08 -5.34 -21.64
C ALA A 254 -7.36 -6.40 -20.78
N GLY A 255 -7.52 -6.31 -19.45
CA GLY A 255 -6.76 -7.07 -18.43
C GLY A 255 -6.13 -6.18 -17.35
N CYS A 256 -6.45 -4.88 -17.33
CA CYS A 256 -6.06 -3.91 -16.30
C CYS A 256 -6.80 -4.15 -14.97
N LEU A 257 -6.26 -3.58 -13.88
CA LEU A 257 -6.92 -3.55 -12.58
C LEU A 257 -7.68 -2.23 -12.42
N VAL A 258 -9.00 -2.22 -12.61
CA VAL A 258 -9.72 -0.96 -12.84
C VAL A 258 -10.64 -0.63 -11.67
N GLY A 259 -10.46 0.54 -11.04
CA GLY A 259 -11.45 1.08 -10.10
C GLY A 259 -12.55 1.83 -10.85
N ARG A 260 -13.83 1.59 -10.59
CA ARG A 260 -14.90 2.04 -11.50
C ARG A 260 -14.95 3.56 -11.72
N THR A 261 -14.94 4.33 -10.64
CA THR A 261 -15.17 5.78 -10.71
C THR A 261 -13.89 6.59 -10.81
N ARG A 262 -13.96 7.73 -11.51
CA ARG A 262 -12.84 8.70 -11.57
C ARG A 262 -12.50 9.24 -10.19
N ASP A 263 -13.51 9.59 -9.40
CA ASP A 263 -13.29 10.18 -8.07
C ASP A 263 -12.69 9.16 -7.10
N GLY A 264 -13.20 7.92 -7.07
CA GLY A 264 -12.62 6.86 -6.25
C GLY A 264 -11.19 6.51 -6.67
N HIS A 265 -10.84 6.67 -7.95
CA HIS A 265 -9.46 6.50 -8.40
C HIS A 265 -8.54 7.66 -8.00
N ARG A 266 -9.01 8.92 -8.08
CA ARG A 266 -8.24 10.07 -7.58
C ARG A 266 -7.97 9.95 -6.08
N GLU A 267 -8.95 9.44 -5.32
CA GLU A 267 -8.76 9.16 -3.91
C GLU A 267 -7.76 8.04 -3.66
N PHE A 268 -7.86 6.93 -4.40
CA PHE A 268 -6.86 5.86 -4.36
C PHE A 268 -5.45 6.40 -4.61
N MET A 269 -5.25 7.19 -5.68
CA MET A 269 -3.94 7.78 -5.99
C MET A 269 -3.47 8.75 -4.89
N ARG A 270 -4.37 9.56 -4.33
CA ARG A 270 -4.07 10.46 -3.19
C ARG A 270 -3.61 9.69 -1.95
N ILE A 271 -4.20 8.53 -1.68
CA ILE A 271 -3.81 7.68 -0.53
C ILE A 271 -2.45 7.03 -0.78
N ILE A 272 -2.29 6.27 -1.87
CA ILE A 272 -1.06 5.50 -2.09
C ILE A 272 0.18 6.39 -2.29
N LYS A 273 0.01 7.64 -2.75
CA LYS A 273 1.12 8.61 -2.88
C LYS A 273 1.61 9.17 -1.54
N GLN A 274 0.91 8.86 -0.44
CA GLN A 274 1.40 9.08 0.92
C GLN A 274 2.29 7.93 1.41
N ASP A 275 2.46 6.85 0.62
CA ASP A 275 3.31 5.73 1.00
C ASP A 275 4.73 6.25 1.26
N ARG A 276 5.29 5.97 2.44
CA ARG A 276 6.60 6.49 2.84
C ARG A 276 7.70 6.08 1.86
N ARG A 277 7.60 4.90 1.24
CA ARG A 277 8.58 4.37 0.29
C ARG A 277 8.50 5.13 -1.03
N TYR A 278 7.29 5.49 -1.46
CA TYR A 278 7.08 6.36 -2.62
C TYR A 278 7.50 7.80 -2.35
N VAL A 279 7.23 8.34 -1.15
CA VAL A 279 7.68 9.68 -0.76
C VAL A 279 9.22 9.75 -0.75
N ALA A 280 9.89 8.73 -0.23
CA ALA A 280 11.34 8.63 -0.23
C ALA A 280 11.94 8.38 -1.62
N ASN A 281 11.25 7.60 -2.46
CA ASN A 281 11.67 7.30 -3.82
C ASN A 281 10.47 7.29 -4.77
N ARG A 282 10.35 8.33 -5.60
CA ARG A 282 9.26 8.47 -6.57
C ARG A 282 9.22 7.39 -7.65
N LYS A 283 10.24 6.54 -7.75
CA LYS A 283 10.30 5.33 -8.61
C LYS A 283 9.95 4.04 -7.84
N TYR A 284 9.34 4.13 -6.66
CA TYR A 284 8.97 2.97 -5.89
C TYR A 284 7.97 2.08 -6.64
N THR A 285 8.29 0.79 -6.74
CA THR A 285 7.40 -0.23 -7.27
C THR A 285 6.53 -0.81 -6.17
N PHE A 286 5.24 -0.54 -6.25
CA PHE A 286 4.19 -1.05 -5.37
C PHE A 286 3.95 -2.54 -5.58
N TYR A 287 3.62 -3.20 -4.48
CA TYR A 287 3.08 -4.55 -4.49
C TYR A 287 1.55 -4.48 -4.59
N THR A 288 0.95 -5.39 -5.32
CA THR A 288 -0.50 -5.59 -5.33
C THR A 288 -0.82 -7.07 -5.32
N SER A 289 -1.73 -7.45 -4.43
CA SER A 289 -2.27 -8.80 -4.35
C SER A 289 -3.61 -8.84 -5.09
N VAL A 290 -3.82 -9.86 -5.91
CA VAL A 290 -5.10 -10.15 -6.56
C VAL A 290 -5.53 -11.54 -6.10
N ILE A 291 -6.64 -11.62 -5.39
CA ILE A 291 -7.08 -12.84 -4.70
C ILE A 291 -8.53 -13.20 -5.04
N PRO A 292 -8.87 -14.49 -5.10
CA PRO A 292 -10.25 -14.93 -5.30
C PRO A 292 -11.07 -14.78 -4.01
N GLY A 293 -12.22 -14.12 -4.08
CA GLY A 293 -13.09 -13.88 -2.92
C GLY A 293 -13.67 -15.15 -2.31
N ASP A 294 -13.96 -16.17 -3.13
CA ASP A 294 -14.50 -17.46 -2.69
C ASP A 294 -13.48 -18.26 -1.86
N ASP A 295 -12.23 -18.37 -2.33
CA ASP A 295 -11.14 -18.99 -1.56
C ASP A 295 -10.84 -18.19 -0.30
N PHE A 296 -10.86 -16.85 -0.37
CA PHE A 296 -10.67 -15.98 0.78
C PHE A 296 -11.70 -16.24 1.88
N LEU A 297 -13.00 -16.15 1.57
CA LEU A 297 -14.06 -16.31 2.55
C LEU A 297 -14.19 -17.75 3.05
N LYS A 298 -13.84 -18.74 2.22
CA LYS A 298 -13.74 -20.14 2.64
C LYS A 298 -12.60 -20.38 3.63
N THR A 299 -11.43 -19.79 3.39
CA THR A 299 -10.24 -20.01 4.23
C THR A 299 -10.32 -19.25 5.54
N PHE A 300 -10.86 -18.03 5.52
CA PHE A 300 -11.03 -17.19 6.71
C PHE A 300 -12.48 -16.67 6.79
N PRO A 301 -13.41 -17.49 7.31
CA PRO A 301 -14.80 -17.08 7.48
C PRO A 301 -14.94 -15.94 8.51
N GLY A 302 -16.08 -15.23 8.42
CA GLY A 302 -16.43 -14.09 9.28
C GLY A 302 -17.11 -14.50 10.56
#